data_AF-A0A2S2QM46-F1
#
_entry.id   AF-A0A2S2QM46-F1
#
_cell.length_a   1.000
_cell.length_b   1.000
_cell.length_c   1.000
_cell.angle_alpha   90.00
_cell.angle_beta   90.00
_cell.angle_gamma   90.00
#
_symmetry.space_group_name_H-M   'P 1'
#
loop_
_entity.id
_entity.type
_entity.pdbx_description
1 polymer ?
#
loop_
_entity_poly.entity_id
_entity_poly.type
_entity_poly.pdbx_seq_one_letter_code
_entity_poly.pdbx_strand_id
1 'polypeptide(L)'
;MDMVGILLFAVLVLGGSHAFFGQDAGNARNESAHVSPGTRCIHAVNPPKKNHEVHVPSTQNDVVTTTNIDERVDPNPSKIPSLMDPSSSIGLLPPSTIDLADQCFPVPRCDSAARFRTIDGGCNNLRFPVWGRTNTAHTRIVQAHYSDGTDRPRRSTSGHELPNSRHIRTTLFRDLDRPAPKHSLYAMQFGQIIAHDTEFALPKTSNNGSKLECCRPDGTSLQTLPKNCLPIKTPNDDPGSKNRCFTAPRTLDTADRGCNIKPVRQVR
;
A
#
# COMPACT_ATOMS: atom_id res chain seq x y z
N MET A 1 -11.28 -26.07 30.54
CA MET A 1 -11.65 -26.80 29.32
C MET A 1 -10.73 -26.31 28.21
N ASP A 2 -9.60 -27.00 28.18
CA ASP A 2 -8.48 -27.07 27.25
C ASP A 2 -8.32 -26.09 26.07
N MET A 3 -7.12 -25.48 26.10
CA MET A 3 -6.31 -25.13 24.93
C MET A 3 -6.07 -26.37 24.06
N VAL A 4 -6.10 -26.21 22.74
CA VAL A 4 -5.10 -26.63 21.75
C VAL A 4 -5.75 -26.44 20.39
N GLY A 5 -5.32 -25.38 19.69
CA GLY A 5 -5.69 -25.11 18.30
C GLY A 5 -4.45 -24.63 17.59
N ILE A 6 -3.60 -25.58 17.18
CA ILE A 6 -2.48 -25.36 16.28
C ILE A 6 -3.09 -24.84 14.96
N LEU A 7 -3.07 -23.53 14.76
CA LEU A 7 -3.37 -22.94 13.46
C LEU A 7 -2.12 -23.15 12.59
N LEU A 8 -2.18 -24.16 11.71
CA LEU A 8 -1.30 -24.21 10.55
C LEU A 8 -1.40 -22.85 9.83
N PHE A 9 -0.28 -22.14 9.74
CA PHE A 9 -0.11 -21.05 8.80
C PHE A 9 -0.12 -21.62 7.38
N ALA A 10 -1.31 -21.85 6.84
CA ALA A 10 -1.51 -21.83 5.41
C ALA A 10 -1.41 -20.37 4.98
N VAL A 11 -0.28 -20.01 4.35
CA VAL A 11 -0.17 -18.76 3.58
C VAL A 11 -1.06 -18.93 2.34
N LEU A 12 -2.36 -18.77 2.55
CA LEU A 12 -3.32 -18.50 1.49
C LEU A 12 -3.26 -17.00 1.24
N VAL A 13 -2.38 -16.61 0.31
CA VAL A 13 -2.49 -15.31 -0.37
C VAL A 13 -3.76 -15.38 -1.22
N LEU A 14 -4.91 -15.14 -0.60
CA LEU A 14 -6.12 -14.70 -1.28
C LEU A 14 -6.28 -13.20 -1.03
N GLY A 15 -5.28 -12.44 -1.46
CA GLY A 15 -5.47 -11.05 -1.81
C GLY A 15 -6.24 -11.02 -3.12
N GLY A 16 -7.51 -10.65 -3.08
CA GLY A 16 -8.35 -10.39 -4.25
C GLY A 16 -7.81 -9.22 -5.08
N SER A 17 -6.71 -9.47 -5.79
CA SER A 17 -6.17 -8.58 -6.82
C SER A 17 -6.75 -9.03 -8.15
N HIS A 18 -8.01 -8.65 -8.43
CA HIS A 18 -8.46 -8.58 -9.82
C HIS A 18 -7.85 -7.34 -10.47
N ALA A 19 -6.55 -7.44 -10.77
CA ALA A 19 -5.83 -6.52 -11.63
C ALA A 19 -5.03 -7.36 -12.63
N PHE A 20 -5.54 -7.42 -13.87
CA PHE A 20 -4.78 -7.68 -15.10
C PHE A 20 -3.76 -8.82 -15.10
N PHE A 21 -4.23 -10.07 -15.11
CA PHE A 21 -3.57 -11.13 -15.87
C PHE A 21 -4.62 -11.83 -16.74
N GLY A 22 -4.34 -11.95 -18.03
CA GLY A 22 -5.23 -12.56 -19.00
C GLY A 22 -5.49 -14.03 -18.68
N GLN A 23 -6.76 -14.43 -18.76
CA GLN A 23 -7.15 -15.83 -18.83
C GLN A 23 -6.86 -16.35 -20.24
N ASP A 24 -5.79 -17.12 -20.41
CA ASP A 24 -5.74 -18.14 -21.45
C ASP A 24 -5.85 -19.51 -20.76
N ALA A 25 -7.08 -20.03 -20.76
CA ALA A 25 -7.35 -21.42 -20.45
C ALA A 25 -7.06 -22.25 -21.71
N GLY A 26 -6.01 -23.07 -21.66
CA GLY A 26 -5.61 -23.90 -22.79
C GLY A 26 -4.73 -25.09 -22.41
N ASN A 27 -5.38 -26.23 -22.19
CA ASN A 27 -4.89 -27.60 -22.41
C ASN A 27 -3.72 -28.11 -21.55
N ALA A 28 -4.07 -28.79 -20.45
CA ALA A 28 -3.17 -29.66 -19.71
C ALA A 28 -2.78 -30.88 -20.58
N ARG A 29 -1.51 -30.95 -21.02
CA ARG A 29 -0.89 -32.20 -21.46
C ARG A 29 0.09 -32.65 -20.39
N ASN A 30 0.01 -33.94 -20.07
CA ASN A 30 0.95 -34.68 -19.24
C ASN A 30 2.39 -34.44 -19.70
N GLU A 31 3.20 -33.75 -18.90
CA GLU A 31 4.65 -33.87 -18.93
C GLU A 31 5.13 -34.37 -17.57
N SER A 32 5.60 -35.62 -17.59
CA SER A 32 6.28 -36.29 -16.50
C SER A 32 7.39 -35.40 -15.93
N ALA A 33 7.43 -35.27 -14.60
CA ALA A 33 8.43 -34.50 -13.87
C ALA A 33 9.84 -35.05 -14.09
N HIS A 34 10.53 -34.58 -15.12
CA HIS A 34 11.96 -34.74 -15.29
C HIS A 34 12.66 -33.58 -14.56
N VAL A 35 13.00 -33.80 -13.29
CA VAL A 35 13.81 -32.85 -12.51
C VAL A 35 15.21 -32.82 -13.11
N SER A 36 15.53 -31.75 -13.84
CA SER A 36 16.89 -31.52 -14.33
C SER A 36 17.78 -31.08 -13.16
N PRO A 37 18.93 -31.75 -12.91
CA PRO A 37 19.85 -31.36 -11.85
C PRO A 37 20.65 -30.13 -12.31
N GLY A 38 20.18 -28.92 -11.98
CA GLY A 38 20.83 -27.71 -12.48
C GLY A 38 20.50 -26.36 -11.84
N THR A 39 19.61 -26.26 -10.84
CA THR A 39 19.29 -24.97 -10.19
C THR A 39 20.27 -24.62 -9.06
N ARG A 40 21.57 -24.56 -9.38
CA ARG A 40 22.58 -23.93 -8.51
C ARG A 40 22.97 -22.58 -9.11
N CYS A 41 22.78 -21.50 -8.36
CA CYS A 41 23.31 -20.19 -8.74
C CYS A 41 24.84 -20.26 -8.84
N ILE A 42 25.36 -20.05 -10.05
CA ILE A 42 26.78 -20.19 -10.41
C ILE A 42 27.70 -19.16 -9.68
N HIS A 43 27.10 -18.18 -9.00
CA HIS A 43 27.78 -17.12 -8.25
C HIS A 43 27.54 -17.14 -6.74
N ALA A 44 26.98 -18.22 -6.19
CA ALA A 44 26.90 -18.39 -4.73
C ALA A 44 28.28 -18.74 -4.17
N VAL A 45 29.10 -17.74 -3.87
CA VAL A 45 30.49 -17.93 -3.40
C VAL A 45 30.57 -18.30 -1.91
N ASN A 46 29.47 -18.22 -1.14
CA ASN A 46 29.49 -18.57 0.27
C ASN A 46 28.43 -19.63 0.61
N PRO A 47 28.81 -20.82 1.09
CA PRO A 47 27.86 -21.68 1.79
C PRO A 47 27.33 -20.92 3.02
N PRO A 48 26.03 -21.03 3.36
CA PRO A 48 25.51 -20.44 4.59
C PRO A 48 26.29 -21.03 5.77
N LYS A 49 26.97 -20.16 6.53
CA LYS A 49 27.58 -20.56 7.80
C LYS A 49 26.46 -21.10 8.70
N LYS A 50 26.68 -22.26 9.33
CA LYS A 50 25.80 -22.78 10.38
C LYS A 50 25.52 -21.66 11.37
N ASN A 51 24.25 -21.42 11.64
CA ASN A 51 23.78 -20.40 12.58
C ASN A 51 24.56 -20.53 13.89
N HIS A 52 25.19 -19.43 14.33
CA HIS A 52 25.57 -19.31 15.72
C HIS A 52 24.27 -19.18 16.51
N GLU A 53 23.95 -20.19 17.32
CA GLU A 53 22.99 -20.04 18.41
C GLU A 53 23.47 -18.89 19.30
N VAL A 54 22.70 -17.81 19.35
CA VAL A 54 22.91 -16.74 20.32
C VAL A 54 22.40 -17.27 21.65
N HIS A 55 23.32 -17.72 22.49
CA HIS A 55 23.03 -18.02 23.89
C HIS A 55 22.77 -16.69 24.61
N VAL A 56 21.52 -16.41 24.97
CA VAL A 56 21.15 -15.27 25.81
C VAL A 56 21.24 -15.73 27.27
N PRO A 57 22.19 -15.23 28.08
CA PRO A 57 22.20 -15.51 29.51
C PRO A 57 21.00 -14.84 30.17
N SER A 58 20.34 -15.54 31.08
CA SER A 58 19.28 -14.98 31.94
C SER A 58 19.81 -13.76 32.69
N THR A 59 19.21 -12.59 32.44
CA THR A 59 19.44 -11.39 33.25
C THR A 59 18.17 -11.04 34.02
N GLN A 60 18.43 -10.69 35.27
CA GLN A 60 17.55 -10.52 36.40
C GLN A 60 16.57 -9.34 36.19
N ASN A 61 15.44 -9.38 36.88
CA ASN A 61 14.41 -8.33 36.85
C ASN A 61 14.95 -6.99 37.34
N ASP A 62 15.48 -6.16 36.45
CA ASP A 62 15.79 -4.77 36.75
C ASP A 62 14.53 -3.91 36.55
N VAL A 63 13.81 -3.69 37.66
CA VAL A 63 12.78 -2.65 37.75
C VAL A 63 13.51 -1.31 37.77
N VAL A 64 13.62 -0.68 36.60
CA VAL A 64 14.15 0.69 36.48
C VAL A 64 13.13 1.64 37.13
N THR A 65 13.49 2.14 38.31
CA THR A 65 12.72 3.17 39.03
C THR A 65 13.01 4.51 38.36
N THR A 66 12.02 5.09 37.68
CA THR A 66 12.15 6.35 36.95
C THR A 66 11.97 7.56 37.87
N THR A 67 13.04 7.91 38.58
CA THR A 67 13.19 9.25 39.16
C THR A 67 14.50 9.84 38.65
N ASN A 68 14.40 10.91 37.86
CA ASN A 68 15.43 11.53 37.01
C ASN A 68 15.69 10.82 35.68
N ILE A 69 14.78 11.05 34.73
CA ILE A 69 15.12 10.97 33.30
C ILE A 69 15.71 12.34 32.97
N ASP A 70 17.04 12.49 33.07
CA ASP A 70 17.72 13.42 32.19
C ASP A 70 17.29 13.03 30.77
N GLU A 71 16.70 13.96 30.02
CA GLU A 71 16.38 13.79 28.61
C GLU A 71 17.65 13.34 27.89
N ARG A 72 17.84 12.03 27.75
CA ARG A 72 18.76 11.47 26.75
C ARG A 72 18.12 11.71 25.40
N VAL A 73 18.17 12.97 24.97
CA VAL A 73 18.10 13.36 23.58
C VAL A 73 19.12 12.49 22.87
N ASP A 74 18.65 11.69 21.92
CA ASP A 74 19.53 10.91 21.05
C ASP A 74 20.61 11.87 20.51
N PRO A 75 21.90 11.65 20.78
CA PRO A 75 22.97 12.53 20.31
C PRO A 75 23.10 12.49 18.78
N ASN A 76 22.47 11.51 18.14
CA ASN A 76 22.40 11.39 16.70
C ASN A 76 21.00 10.85 16.33
N PRO A 77 19.93 11.65 16.56
CA PRO A 77 18.60 11.23 16.22
C PRO A 77 18.64 10.82 14.76
N SER A 78 18.00 9.70 14.43
CA SER A 78 17.79 9.34 13.04
C SER A 78 17.26 10.59 12.37
N LYS A 79 18.12 11.25 11.57
CA LYS A 79 17.71 12.31 10.66
C LYS A 79 16.87 11.57 9.62
N ILE A 80 15.62 11.24 9.98
CA ILE A 80 14.54 11.37 9.03
C ILE A 80 14.79 12.79 8.55
N PRO A 81 15.25 12.99 7.29
CA PRO A 81 15.42 14.33 6.80
C PRO A 81 14.10 14.99 7.15
N SER A 82 14.13 15.97 8.06
CA SER A 82 13.06 16.95 8.12
C SER A 82 12.78 17.21 6.67
N LEU A 83 11.58 16.87 6.21
CA LEU A 83 11.07 17.27 4.92
C LEU A 83 11.73 18.62 4.64
N MET A 84 12.60 18.60 3.62
CA MET A 84 13.72 19.53 3.38
C MET A 84 13.50 20.91 4.00
N ASP A 85 14.56 21.61 4.45
CA ASP A 85 14.47 23.02 4.86
C ASP A 85 13.40 23.75 4.00
N PRO A 86 12.28 24.21 4.61
CA PRO A 86 11.12 24.73 3.88
C PRO A 86 11.49 25.87 2.92
N SER A 87 12.64 26.52 3.15
CA SER A 87 13.18 27.57 2.29
C SER A 87 13.75 27.04 0.95
N SER A 88 14.04 25.74 0.84
CA SER A 88 14.73 25.10 -0.30
C SER A 88 13.90 24.05 -1.03
N SER A 89 12.74 23.67 -0.50
CA SER A 89 11.86 22.67 -1.09
C SER A 89 10.79 23.29 -1.99
N ILE A 90 11.02 23.25 -3.30
CA ILE A 90 9.98 23.60 -4.27
C ILE A 90 8.89 22.52 -4.23
N GLY A 91 7.70 22.89 -3.72
CA GLY A 91 6.50 22.06 -3.78
C GLY A 91 6.23 21.15 -2.58
N LEU A 92 7.06 21.17 -1.53
CA LEU A 92 6.71 20.52 -0.26
C LEU A 92 5.69 21.35 0.53
N LEU A 93 4.83 20.67 1.27
CA LEU A 93 3.87 21.33 2.15
C LEU A 93 4.52 21.75 3.47
N PRO A 94 4.14 22.89 4.07
CA PRO A 94 4.56 23.21 5.43
C PRO A 94 4.01 22.18 6.44
N PRO A 95 4.69 21.92 7.56
CA PRO A 95 4.33 20.86 8.51
C PRO A 95 2.85 20.87 8.96
N SER A 96 2.28 22.05 9.19
CA SER A 96 0.87 22.18 9.60
C SER A 96 -0.13 21.69 8.54
N THR A 97 0.21 21.77 7.26
CA THR A 97 -0.59 21.23 6.16
C THR A 97 -0.32 19.76 5.87
N ILE A 98 0.83 19.23 6.27
CA ILE A 98 1.19 17.82 6.07
C ILE A 98 0.19 16.94 6.82
N ASP A 99 -0.14 17.31 8.06
CA ASP A 99 -0.99 16.57 8.98
C ASP A 99 -2.41 17.15 9.12
N LEU A 100 -2.83 17.99 8.16
CA LEU A 100 -4.15 18.66 8.18
C LEU A 100 -5.32 17.69 8.43
N ALA A 101 -5.22 16.47 7.90
CA ALA A 101 -6.28 15.49 8.02
C ALA A 101 -6.36 14.82 9.40
N ASP A 102 -5.34 14.93 10.25
CA ASP A 102 -5.35 14.33 11.59
C ASP A 102 -6.43 14.97 12.47
N GLN A 103 -6.75 16.24 12.22
CA GLN A 103 -7.83 16.99 12.88
C GLN A 103 -9.22 16.37 12.66
N CYS A 104 -9.36 15.52 11.64
CA CYS A 104 -10.61 14.87 11.30
C CYS A 104 -10.85 13.54 12.02
N PHE A 105 -9.86 13.02 12.73
CA PHE A 105 -9.95 11.72 13.38
C PHE A 105 -9.97 11.87 14.90
N PRO A 106 -10.78 11.07 15.62
CA PRO A 106 -10.81 11.13 17.07
C PRO A 106 -9.44 10.82 17.67
N VAL A 107 -8.96 11.71 18.55
CA VAL A 107 -7.70 11.52 19.28
C VAL A 107 -7.91 10.46 20.37
N PRO A 108 -7.19 9.32 20.33
CA PRO A 108 -7.30 8.31 21.37
C PRO A 108 -6.72 8.80 22.70
N ARG A 109 -7.22 8.24 23.81
CA ARG A 109 -6.58 8.40 25.13
C ARG A 109 -5.39 7.45 25.22
N CYS A 110 -4.24 8.00 25.61
CA CYS A 110 -3.00 7.23 25.68
C CYS A 110 -2.61 6.91 27.11
N ASP A 111 -2.20 5.67 27.33
CA ASP A 111 -1.50 5.24 28.53
C ASP A 111 0.00 5.21 28.24
N SER A 112 0.76 6.10 28.87
CA SER A 112 2.22 6.16 28.70
C SER A 112 2.95 4.97 29.34
N ALA A 113 2.29 4.21 30.21
CA ALA A 113 2.84 3.01 30.83
C ALA A 113 2.51 1.72 30.04
N ALA A 114 1.78 1.83 28.92
CA ALA A 114 1.42 0.68 28.09
C ALA A 114 2.68 -0.04 27.57
N ARG A 115 2.73 -1.35 27.79
CA ARG A 115 3.89 -2.19 27.41
C ARG A 115 3.91 -2.62 25.94
N PHE A 116 2.75 -2.61 25.29
CA PHE A 116 2.59 -3.14 23.93
C PHE A 116 1.94 -2.10 23.01
N ARG A 117 2.20 -2.24 21.72
CA ARG A 117 1.58 -1.40 20.68
C ARG A 117 0.08 -1.72 20.60
N THR A 118 -0.73 -0.70 20.32
CA THR A 118 -2.14 -0.93 19.99
C THR A 118 -2.24 -1.56 18.59
N ILE A 119 -3.29 -2.34 18.37
CA ILE A 119 -3.56 -2.98 17.07
C ILE A 119 -3.81 -1.94 15.97
N ASP A 120 -4.43 -0.82 16.33
CA ASP A 120 -4.70 0.26 15.38
C ASP A 120 -3.51 1.21 15.21
N GLY A 121 -2.39 1.02 15.91
CA GLY A 121 -1.20 1.88 15.84
C GLY A 121 -1.32 3.23 16.56
N GLY A 122 -2.46 3.54 17.18
CA GLY A 122 -2.66 4.74 17.99
C GLY A 122 -1.72 4.83 19.19
N CYS A 123 -1.49 6.06 19.67
CA CYS A 123 -0.64 6.34 20.85
C CYS A 123 0.83 5.91 20.74
N ASN A 124 1.29 5.47 19.56
CA ASN A 124 2.72 5.22 19.30
C ASN A 124 3.54 6.51 19.50
N ASN A 125 2.97 7.65 19.10
CA ASN A 125 3.47 8.98 19.44
C ASN A 125 2.53 9.64 20.47
N LEU A 126 2.99 9.84 21.71
CA LEU A 126 2.18 10.42 22.78
C LEU A 126 1.82 11.90 22.55
N ARG A 127 2.61 12.63 21.76
CA ARG A 127 2.32 14.04 21.40
C ARG A 127 1.34 14.14 20.24
N PHE A 128 1.40 13.19 19.30
CA PHE A 128 0.51 13.10 18.14
C PHE A 128 -0.12 11.70 18.04
N PRO A 129 -1.12 11.38 18.88
CA PRO A 129 -1.62 10.01 19.04
C PRO A 129 -2.25 9.36 17.80
N VAL A 130 -2.58 10.16 16.78
CA VAL A 130 -3.20 9.71 15.53
C VAL A 130 -2.15 9.31 14.48
N TRP A 131 -0.89 9.71 14.64
CA TRP A 131 0.18 9.39 13.69
C TRP A 131 0.41 7.88 13.61
N GLY A 132 0.43 7.36 12.37
CA GLY A 132 0.63 5.93 12.13
C GLY A 132 -0.62 5.09 12.38
N ARG A 133 -1.69 5.64 12.94
CA ARG A 133 -2.94 4.91 13.23
C ARG A 133 -3.69 4.45 11.97
N THR A 134 -4.24 3.24 11.94
CA THR A 134 -5.06 2.74 10.83
C THR A 134 -6.41 3.47 10.73
N ASN A 135 -7.09 3.37 9.59
CA ASN A 135 -8.35 4.08 9.29
C ASN A 135 -8.25 5.61 9.39
N THR A 136 -7.07 6.15 9.10
CA THR A 136 -6.81 7.60 9.04
C THR A 136 -6.38 8.00 7.63
N ALA A 137 -6.32 9.30 7.35
CA ALA A 137 -5.91 9.76 6.03
C ALA A 137 -4.39 9.60 5.83
N HIS A 138 -3.94 9.48 4.57
CA HIS A 138 -2.52 9.66 4.28
C HIS A 138 -2.08 11.09 4.55
N THR A 139 -0.90 11.18 5.13
CA THR A 139 -0.09 12.38 5.15
C THR A 139 0.30 12.77 3.72
N ARG A 140 0.36 14.07 3.45
CA ARG A 140 0.80 14.60 2.14
C ARG A 140 2.09 15.37 2.33
N ILE A 141 3.11 14.97 1.61
CA ILE A 141 4.39 15.69 1.56
C ILE A 141 4.41 16.75 0.46
N VAL A 142 3.56 16.59 -0.56
CA VAL A 142 3.38 17.53 -1.69
C VAL A 142 1.91 17.87 -1.88
N GLN A 143 1.63 19.02 -2.49
CA GLN A 143 0.28 19.45 -2.81
C GLN A 143 -0.39 18.46 -3.78
N ALA A 144 -1.67 18.14 -3.54
CA ALA A 144 -2.43 17.33 -4.49
C ALA A 144 -2.82 18.11 -5.72
N HIS A 145 -2.81 17.42 -6.86
CA HIS A 145 -3.06 18.02 -8.15
C HIS A 145 -4.32 17.40 -8.79
N TYR A 146 -5.47 17.93 -8.39
CA TYR A 146 -6.77 17.66 -8.99
C TYR A 146 -7.12 18.76 -10.00
N SER A 147 -7.90 18.45 -11.04
CA SER A 147 -8.24 19.43 -12.08
C SER A 147 -9.11 20.59 -11.58
N ASP A 148 -9.84 20.38 -10.49
CA ASP A 148 -10.66 21.38 -9.81
C ASP A 148 -10.07 21.81 -8.45
N GLY A 149 -8.86 21.34 -8.12
CA GLY A 149 -8.25 21.57 -6.81
C GLY A 149 -8.94 20.86 -5.65
N THR A 150 -9.96 20.01 -5.88
CA THR A 150 -10.74 19.39 -4.80
C THR A 150 -10.66 17.87 -4.83
N ASP A 151 -11.18 17.24 -5.88
CA ASP A 151 -11.26 15.78 -6.00
C ASP A 151 -11.41 15.28 -7.44
N ARG A 152 -11.49 16.12 -8.46
CA ARG A 152 -11.64 15.63 -9.85
C ARG A 152 -10.29 15.19 -10.44
N PRO A 153 -10.26 14.07 -11.19
CA PRO A 153 -9.04 13.60 -11.84
C PRO A 153 -8.28 14.71 -12.56
N ARG A 154 -6.96 14.66 -12.47
CA ARG A 154 -6.07 15.63 -13.11
C ARG A 154 -6.30 15.67 -14.62
N ARG A 155 -6.15 16.87 -15.20
CA ARG A 155 -6.13 17.12 -16.64
C ARG A 155 -4.72 17.48 -17.11
N SER A 156 -4.48 17.43 -18.41
CA SER A 156 -3.24 17.93 -19.00
C SER A 156 -3.11 19.45 -18.77
N THR A 157 -1.91 20.00 -18.97
CA THR A 157 -1.68 21.45 -18.94
C THR A 157 -2.47 22.20 -20.02
N SER A 158 -2.81 21.53 -21.12
CA SER A 158 -3.70 22.03 -22.17
C SER A 158 -5.20 21.90 -21.84
N GLY A 159 -5.57 21.32 -20.70
CA GLY A 159 -6.97 21.12 -20.28
C GLY A 159 -7.64 19.84 -20.81
N HIS A 160 -6.97 19.10 -21.71
CA HIS A 160 -7.45 17.82 -22.23
C HIS A 160 -7.37 16.69 -21.19
N GLU A 161 -8.05 15.59 -21.48
CA GLU A 161 -7.93 14.36 -20.68
C GLU A 161 -6.50 13.80 -20.77
N LEU A 162 -6.03 13.18 -19.68
CA LEU A 162 -4.75 12.47 -19.71
C LEU A 162 -4.86 11.22 -20.58
N PRO A 163 -3.73 10.75 -21.17
CA PRO A 163 -3.75 9.55 -21.99
C PRO A 163 -4.31 8.35 -21.21
N ASN A 164 -5.10 7.55 -21.90
CA ASN A 164 -5.71 6.36 -21.33
C ASN A 164 -4.63 5.41 -20.77
N SER A 165 -4.82 4.93 -19.53
CA SER A 165 -3.83 4.07 -18.86
C SER A 165 -3.59 2.74 -19.56
N ARG A 166 -4.60 2.15 -20.21
CA ARG A 166 -4.46 0.93 -21.01
C ARG A 166 -3.66 1.19 -22.28
N HIS A 167 -3.87 2.34 -22.94
CA HIS A 167 -3.04 2.74 -24.07
C HIS A 167 -1.57 2.93 -23.65
N ILE A 168 -1.30 3.62 -22.54
CA ILE A 168 0.06 3.73 -21.98
C ILE A 168 0.65 2.33 -21.71
N ARG A 169 -0.12 1.43 -21.08
CA ARG A 169 0.30 0.04 -20.80
C ARG A 169 0.73 -0.68 -22.07
N THR A 170 -0.11 -0.69 -23.11
CA THR A 170 0.17 -1.49 -24.32
C THR A 170 1.24 -0.87 -25.20
N THR A 171 1.41 0.46 -25.17
CA THR A 171 2.44 1.13 -25.96
C THR A 171 3.82 1.11 -25.31
N LEU A 172 3.91 1.34 -23.99
CA LEU A 172 5.20 1.51 -23.29
C LEU A 172 5.67 0.26 -22.54
N PHE A 173 4.75 -0.53 -21.97
CA PHE A 173 5.09 -1.64 -21.09
C PHE A 173 4.91 -2.97 -21.83
N ARG A 174 5.97 -3.38 -22.52
CA ARG A 174 6.01 -4.66 -23.23
C ARG A 174 6.22 -5.81 -22.26
N ASP A 175 5.46 -6.87 -22.45
CA ASP A 175 5.64 -8.12 -21.71
C ASP A 175 6.85 -8.86 -22.31
N LEU A 176 7.96 -8.87 -21.58
CA LEU A 176 9.22 -9.51 -22.00
C LEU A 176 9.62 -10.53 -20.95
N ASP A 177 9.93 -11.74 -21.38
CA ASP A 177 10.52 -12.75 -20.52
C ASP A 177 12.02 -12.46 -20.34
N ARG A 178 12.35 -11.77 -19.25
CA ARG A 178 13.71 -11.42 -18.86
C ARG A 178 13.91 -11.64 -17.36
N PRO A 179 14.27 -12.85 -16.92
CA PRO A 179 14.50 -13.15 -15.52
C PRO A 179 15.64 -12.30 -14.93
N ALA A 180 15.49 -11.89 -13.67
CA ALA A 180 16.52 -11.13 -12.96
C ALA A 180 17.70 -12.07 -12.58
N PRO A 181 18.95 -11.81 -13.03
CA PRO A 181 20.07 -12.73 -12.83
C PRO A 181 20.61 -12.75 -11.38
N LYS A 182 20.26 -11.75 -10.57
CA LYS A 182 20.85 -11.51 -9.24
C LYS A 182 19.82 -11.51 -8.10
N HIS A 183 18.53 -11.61 -8.41
CA HIS A 183 17.46 -11.54 -7.42
C HIS A 183 16.61 -12.80 -7.50
N SER A 184 16.40 -13.43 -6.35
CA SER A 184 15.41 -14.50 -6.24
C SER A 184 14.00 -13.92 -6.24
N LEU A 185 13.01 -14.77 -6.53
CA LEU A 185 11.60 -14.42 -6.45
C LEU A 185 11.19 -13.91 -5.04
N TYR A 186 11.92 -14.32 -4.00
CA TYR A 186 11.69 -13.87 -2.63
C TYR A 186 11.78 -12.35 -2.48
N ALA A 187 12.64 -11.67 -3.25
CA ALA A 187 12.75 -10.22 -3.19
C ALA A 187 11.43 -9.51 -3.54
N MET A 188 10.74 -9.98 -4.58
CA MET A 188 9.41 -9.48 -4.97
C MET A 188 8.38 -9.80 -3.89
N GLN A 189 8.36 -11.06 -3.42
CA GLN A 189 7.36 -11.50 -2.44
C GLN A 189 7.50 -10.77 -1.09
N PHE A 190 8.74 -10.56 -0.62
CA PHE A 190 9.00 -9.80 0.60
C PHE A 190 8.60 -8.32 0.43
N GLY A 191 8.80 -7.74 -0.75
CA GLY A 191 8.30 -6.41 -1.08
C GLY A 191 6.78 -6.29 -0.91
N GLN A 192 6.02 -7.31 -1.35
CA GLN A 192 4.57 -7.32 -1.15
C GLN A 192 4.18 -7.45 0.34
N ILE A 193 4.90 -8.26 1.12
CA ILE A 193 4.66 -8.40 2.56
C ILE A 193 4.79 -7.04 3.25
N ILE A 194 5.88 -6.32 2.99
CA ILE A 194 6.10 -4.99 3.56
C ILE A 194 5.04 -3.99 3.07
N ALA A 195 4.67 -4.02 1.78
CA ALA A 195 3.64 -3.15 1.26
C ALA A 195 2.28 -3.37 1.96
N HIS A 196 1.89 -4.63 2.18
CA HIS A 196 0.63 -4.96 2.86
C HIS A 196 0.63 -4.70 4.37
N ASP A 197 1.80 -4.69 5.02
CA ASP A 197 1.93 -4.30 6.43
C ASP A 197 1.87 -2.78 6.63
N THR A 198 2.25 -2.02 5.60
CA THR A 198 2.38 -0.56 5.69
C THR A 198 1.15 0.20 5.18
N GLU A 199 0.45 -0.34 4.19
CA GLU A 199 -0.52 0.43 3.41
C GLU A 199 -1.66 -0.42 2.87
N PHE A 200 -2.89 0.08 3.03
CA PHE A 200 -4.07 -0.49 2.38
C PHE A 200 -5.13 0.57 2.08
N ALA A 201 -5.29 0.87 0.80
CA ALA A 201 -6.27 1.82 0.31
C ALA A 201 -7.63 1.14 0.01
N LEU A 202 -8.67 1.48 0.77
CA LEU A 202 -10.02 0.93 0.58
C LEU A 202 -10.71 1.52 -0.65
N PRO A 203 -11.31 0.74 -1.54
CA PRO A 203 -12.15 1.27 -2.61
C PRO A 203 -13.49 1.78 -2.06
N LYS A 204 -14.07 2.79 -2.71
CA LYS A 204 -15.45 3.21 -2.45
C LYS A 204 -16.42 2.10 -2.84
N THR A 205 -17.44 1.92 -2.02
CA THR A 205 -18.52 0.95 -2.25
C THR A 205 -19.73 1.62 -2.87
N SER A 206 -20.67 0.80 -3.34
CA SER A 206 -22.00 1.24 -3.76
C SER A 206 -22.83 1.67 -2.54
N ASN A 207 -23.95 2.38 -2.77
CA ASN A 207 -24.82 2.89 -1.70
C ASN A 207 -25.40 1.80 -0.80
N ASN A 208 -25.53 0.57 -1.31
CA ASN A 208 -25.99 -0.61 -0.57
C ASN A 208 -24.83 -1.36 0.13
N GLY A 209 -23.62 -0.80 0.15
CA GLY A 209 -22.42 -1.43 0.70
C GLY A 209 -21.78 -2.50 -0.18
N SER A 210 -22.36 -2.84 -1.35
CA SER A 210 -21.76 -3.81 -2.25
C SER A 210 -20.55 -3.23 -2.98
N LYS A 211 -19.78 -4.11 -3.63
CA LYS A 211 -18.74 -3.69 -4.58
C LYS A 211 -19.33 -2.72 -5.60
N LEU A 212 -18.62 -1.60 -5.84
CA LEU A 212 -18.99 -0.64 -6.86
C LEU A 212 -18.53 -1.15 -8.23
N GLU A 213 -19.46 -1.37 -9.15
CA GLU A 213 -19.13 -1.74 -10.53
C GLU A 213 -19.17 -0.53 -11.45
N CYS A 214 -18.04 -0.27 -12.11
CA CYS A 214 -17.84 0.87 -13.02
C CYS A 214 -17.93 0.49 -14.50
N CYS A 215 -18.14 -0.79 -14.78
CA CYS A 215 -18.32 -1.35 -16.11
C CYS A 215 -19.57 -2.21 -16.14
N ARG A 216 -20.10 -2.46 -17.34
CA ARG A 216 -21.16 -3.45 -17.50
C ARG A 216 -20.62 -4.86 -17.32
N PRO A 217 -21.47 -5.83 -16.95
CA PRO A 217 -21.08 -7.24 -16.85
C PRO A 217 -20.52 -7.83 -18.15
N ASP A 218 -20.93 -7.30 -19.31
CA ASP A 218 -20.44 -7.69 -20.64
C ASP A 218 -19.04 -7.10 -20.98
N GLY A 219 -18.43 -6.39 -20.03
CA GLY A 219 -17.13 -5.75 -20.20
C GLY A 219 -17.18 -4.44 -21.00
N THR A 220 -18.36 -3.89 -21.29
CA THR A 220 -18.49 -2.58 -21.97
C THR A 220 -18.58 -1.41 -20.98
N SER A 221 -18.34 -0.19 -21.49
CA SER A 221 -18.40 1.04 -20.69
C SER A 221 -19.86 1.47 -20.44
N LEU A 222 -20.18 1.88 -19.21
CA LEU A 222 -21.47 2.48 -18.88
C LEU A 222 -21.71 3.79 -19.66
N GLN A 223 -22.95 4.05 -20.06
CA GLN A 223 -23.33 5.33 -20.71
C GLN A 223 -23.26 6.49 -19.71
N THR A 224 -23.79 6.28 -18.50
CA THR A 224 -23.68 7.23 -17.38
C THR A 224 -22.81 6.62 -16.31
N LEU A 225 -21.71 7.29 -15.98
CA LEU A 225 -20.73 6.79 -15.03
C LEU A 225 -21.09 7.23 -13.59
N PRO A 226 -21.10 6.32 -12.60
CA PRO A 226 -21.25 6.70 -11.21
C PRO A 226 -20.14 7.66 -10.75
N LYS A 227 -20.46 8.59 -9.84
CA LYS A 227 -19.51 9.62 -9.34
C LYS A 227 -18.19 9.05 -8.80
N ASN A 228 -18.26 7.87 -8.17
CA ASN A 228 -17.14 7.21 -7.51
C ASN A 228 -16.37 6.26 -8.42
N CYS A 229 -16.55 6.35 -9.74
CA CYS A 229 -15.90 5.47 -10.72
C CYS A 229 -14.85 6.20 -11.57
N LEU A 230 -13.76 5.49 -11.88
CA LEU A 230 -12.71 5.90 -12.83
C LEU A 230 -12.29 4.69 -13.69
N PRO A 231 -13.21 4.12 -14.51
CA PRO A 231 -12.94 2.89 -15.23
C PRO A 231 -11.84 3.09 -16.27
N ILE A 232 -11.06 2.05 -16.49
CA ILE A 232 -10.04 2.03 -17.52
C ILE A 232 -10.70 1.53 -18.81
N LYS A 233 -10.87 2.43 -19.78
CA LYS A 233 -11.42 2.06 -21.10
C LYS A 233 -10.35 1.33 -21.90
N THR A 234 -10.71 0.23 -22.55
CA THR A 234 -9.79 -0.47 -23.44
C THR A 234 -10.05 -0.01 -24.88
N PRO A 235 -9.02 0.44 -25.62
CA PRO A 235 -9.15 0.76 -27.04
C PRO A 235 -9.69 -0.43 -27.85
N ASN A 236 -10.42 -0.17 -28.94
CA ASN A 236 -11.03 -1.23 -29.75
C ASN A 236 -9.99 -2.12 -30.45
N ASP A 237 -8.84 -1.53 -30.79
CA ASP A 237 -7.68 -2.16 -31.42
C ASP A 237 -6.77 -2.90 -30.44
N ASP A 238 -7.08 -2.89 -29.13
CA ASP A 238 -6.29 -3.59 -28.12
C ASP A 238 -6.43 -5.13 -28.27
N PRO A 239 -5.35 -5.84 -28.61
CA PRO A 239 -5.39 -7.29 -28.84
C PRO A 239 -5.40 -8.09 -27.53
N GLY A 240 -5.01 -7.49 -26.40
CA GLY A 240 -4.75 -8.18 -25.15
C GLY A 240 -5.96 -8.31 -24.23
N SER A 241 -7.16 -7.96 -24.68
CA SER A 241 -8.40 -8.18 -23.92
C SER A 241 -9.61 -8.25 -24.85
N LYS A 242 -10.68 -8.93 -24.43
CA LYS A 242 -12.01 -8.82 -25.05
C LYS A 242 -12.87 -7.74 -24.38
N ASN A 243 -12.58 -7.42 -23.12
CA ASN A 243 -13.33 -6.40 -22.37
C ASN A 243 -12.91 -5.00 -22.85
N ARG A 244 -13.89 -4.10 -23.00
CA ARG A 244 -13.70 -2.70 -23.39
C ARG A 244 -13.69 -1.73 -22.19
N CYS A 245 -13.81 -2.27 -20.99
CA CYS A 245 -13.85 -1.53 -19.73
C CYS A 245 -13.31 -2.40 -18.60
N PHE A 246 -12.44 -1.84 -17.77
CA PHE A 246 -12.02 -2.44 -16.50
C PHE A 246 -12.55 -1.60 -15.34
N THR A 247 -13.21 -2.29 -14.41
CA THR A 247 -13.85 -1.68 -13.24
C THR A 247 -12.79 -1.11 -12.32
N ALA A 248 -12.92 0.17 -11.97
CA ALA A 248 -11.99 0.86 -11.09
C ALA A 248 -12.76 1.91 -10.26
N PRO A 249 -13.25 1.51 -9.08
CA PRO A 249 -13.75 2.44 -8.08
C PRO A 249 -12.64 3.39 -7.62
N ARG A 250 -13.03 4.62 -7.30
CA ARG A 250 -12.17 5.56 -6.59
C ARG A 250 -11.90 5.04 -5.18
N THR A 251 -10.74 5.35 -4.64
CA THR A 251 -10.39 5.09 -3.24
C THR A 251 -11.26 5.92 -2.29
N LEU A 252 -11.58 5.34 -1.13
CA LEU A 252 -12.17 6.01 0.02
C LEU A 252 -11.31 7.21 0.42
N ASP A 253 -11.96 8.31 0.75
CA ASP A 253 -11.30 9.54 1.12
C ASP A 253 -11.91 10.18 2.38
N THR A 254 -11.30 11.26 2.83
CA THR A 254 -11.70 12.01 4.02
C THR A 254 -13.16 12.44 3.99
N ALA A 255 -13.72 12.78 2.81
CA ALA A 255 -15.12 13.17 2.72
C ALA A 255 -16.07 12.01 3.07
N ASP A 256 -15.69 10.78 2.72
CA ASP A 256 -16.47 9.58 3.08
C ASP A 256 -16.44 9.28 4.59
N ARG A 257 -15.46 9.84 5.31
CA ARG A 257 -15.36 9.77 6.78
C ARG A 257 -15.98 10.99 7.48
N GLY A 258 -16.73 11.83 6.75
CA GLY A 258 -17.37 13.04 7.29
C GLY A 258 -16.43 14.25 7.43
N CYS A 259 -15.22 14.17 6.86
CA CYS A 259 -14.21 15.21 6.92
C CYS A 259 -14.14 15.99 5.61
N ASN A 260 -14.69 17.21 5.62
CA ASN A 260 -14.85 18.05 4.43
C ASN A 260 -13.61 18.87 4.06
N ILE A 261 -12.41 18.40 4.41
CA ILE A 261 -11.16 19.07 3.99
C ILE A 261 -10.95 18.90 2.48
N LYS A 262 -10.43 19.94 1.83
CA LYS A 262 -10.07 19.92 0.40
C LYS A 262 -8.60 20.36 0.23
N PRO A 263 -7.86 19.79 -0.73
CA PRO A 263 -8.26 18.66 -1.58
C PRO A 263 -8.39 17.36 -0.77
N VAL A 264 -9.34 16.49 -1.14
CA VAL A 264 -9.64 15.24 -0.39
C VAL A 264 -8.40 14.38 -0.23
N ARG A 265 -8.30 13.58 0.84
CA ARG A 265 -7.19 12.66 1.06
C ARG A 265 -7.67 11.23 1.20
N GLN A 266 -6.96 10.29 0.58
CA GLN A 266 -7.28 8.88 0.68
C GLN A 266 -7.06 8.36 2.11
N VAL A 267 -7.85 7.38 2.49
CA VAL A 267 -7.81 6.73 3.81
C VAL A 267 -7.06 5.41 3.69
N ARG A 268 -6.20 5.15 4.69
CA ARG A 268 -5.42 3.93 4.90
C ARG A 268 -5.98 3.08 6.03
#